data_AF-F2G6N3-F1
#
_entry.id   AF-F2G6N3-F1
#
_cell.length_a   1.000
_cell.length_b   1.000
_cell.length_c   1.000
_cell.angle_alpha   90.00
_cell.angle_beta   90.00
_cell.angle_gamma   90.00
#
_symmetry.space_group_name_H-M   'P 1'
#
loop_
_entity.id
_entity.type
_entity.pdbx_description
1 polymer ?
#
loop_
_entity_poly.entity_id
_entity_poly.type
_entity_poly.pdbx_seq_one_letter_code
_entity_poly.pdbx_strand_id
1 'polypeptide(L)'
;MSDDNPHSTNGSSGKSWLDKLKNSISGEPRSKEELVSVITDAEQNDIIDPQTREMIEGVIGVNEMRVRDIMIPRAQMTTIDVEKKVEEFLPLMLESAHSRFPVISEDKDHIEGILLAKDLLAFAFNAEKEFNLKDILRPAVIVPESKRVDVLLKEFRQQRYHMAIVVDEYGGVSGLVTIEDILEIIVGEIEDEYDTEEDGTDDIRPLNKSTYSVKALTPVDDFNEFFETKFSEEEADTIGGIVLKAFGHMPETNDEITIGDIQFKVTNSDKRRLIQLKVSVPSLE
;
A
#
# COMPACT_ATOMS: atom_id res chain seq x y z
N MET A 1 -13.88 43.55 -73.46
CA MET A 1 -12.71 44.45 -73.35
C MET A 1 -11.79 43.82 -72.33
N SER A 2 -10.62 43.48 -72.82
CA SER A 2 -9.47 42.83 -72.17
C SER A 2 -8.75 43.80 -71.22
N ASP A 3 -7.96 43.23 -70.31
CA ASP A 3 -6.61 43.64 -69.85
C ASP A 3 -6.36 42.91 -68.49
N ASP A 4 -5.74 41.72 -68.43
CA ASP A 4 -4.30 41.34 -68.50
C ASP A 4 -3.46 41.46 -67.19
N ASN A 5 -3.35 40.32 -66.46
CA ASN A 5 -2.15 39.62 -65.88
C ASN A 5 -1.14 40.32 -64.89
N PRO A 6 -0.18 39.62 -64.21
CA PRO A 6 0.00 38.20 -63.76
C PRO A 6 0.65 37.97 -62.32
N HIS A 7 0.93 36.69 -61.97
CA HIS A 7 1.81 36.12 -60.88
C HIS A 7 1.22 35.97 -59.45
N SER A 8 1.47 34.94 -58.62
CA SER A 8 2.57 33.95 -58.53
C SER A 8 2.14 32.60 -57.91
N THR A 9 2.88 31.56 -58.28
CA THR A 9 2.92 30.18 -57.79
C THR A 9 3.52 29.98 -56.39
N ASN A 10 3.22 28.82 -55.80
CA ASN A 10 4.00 28.00 -54.83
C ASN A 10 3.92 28.22 -53.30
N GLY A 11 3.75 27.07 -52.62
CA GLY A 11 4.29 26.76 -51.29
C GLY A 11 3.29 26.92 -50.13
N SER A 12 3.04 25.97 -49.24
CA SER A 12 3.75 24.74 -48.92
C SER A 12 2.83 23.83 -48.08
N SER A 13 2.44 22.70 -48.65
CA SER A 13 2.20 21.46 -47.92
C SER A 13 3.52 21.05 -47.23
N GLY A 14 3.64 21.17 -45.91
CA GLY A 14 4.92 20.83 -45.29
C GLY A 14 5.05 20.93 -43.77
N LYS A 15 3.97 21.02 -42.99
CA LYS A 15 4.04 21.11 -41.52
C LYS A 15 3.21 20.06 -40.77
N SER A 16 3.14 18.83 -41.27
CA SER A 16 2.44 17.75 -40.54
C SER A 16 3.28 16.51 -40.26
N TRP A 17 4.37 16.29 -41.00
CA TRP A 17 5.23 15.12 -40.81
C TRP A 17 6.53 15.45 -40.07
N LEU A 18 7.13 16.60 -40.35
CA LEU A 18 8.35 17.05 -39.66
C LEU A 18 8.09 17.39 -38.19
N ASP A 19 6.93 17.97 -37.87
CA ASP A 19 6.54 18.23 -36.47
C ASP A 19 6.19 16.93 -35.72
N LYS A 20 5.68 15.90 -36.40
CA LYS A 20 5.48 14.55 -35.81
C LYS A 20 6.81 13.83 -35.57
N LEU A 21 7.76 13.94 -36.50
CA LEU A 21 9.11 13.39 -36.36
C LEU A 21 9.92 14.11 -35.28
N LYS A 22 9.83 15.44 -35.19
CA LYS A 22 10.51 16.22 -34.14
C LYS A 22 9.95 15.91 -32.75
N ASN A 23 8.66 15.63 -32.69
CA ASN A 23 7.94 15.18 -31.50
C ASN A 23 8.19 13.71 -31.10
N SER A 24 8.64 12.87 -32.04
CA SER A 24 9.17 11.53 -31.76
C SER A 24 10.67 11.54 -31.41
N ILE A 25 11.35 12.68 -31.56
CA ILE A 25 12.77 12.87 -31.23
C ILE A 25 12.92 13.72 -29.95
N SER A 26 11.91 14.51 -29.56
CA SER A 26 11.81 15.02 -28.19
C SER A 26 11.50 13.84 -27.28
N GLY A 27 12.48 13.39 -26.49
CA GLY A 27 12.32 12.34 -25.47
C GLY A 27 11.41 12.74 -24.31
N GLU A 28 10.34 13.49 -24.59
CA GLU A 28 9.30 13.82 -23.64
C GLU A 28 8.27 12.67 -23.63
N PRO A 29 8.06 12.00 -22.49
CA PRO A 29 7.11 10.91 -22.39
C PRO A 29 5.68 11.41 -22.65
N ARG A 30 4.93 10.64 -23.44
CA ARG A 30 3.54 10.95 -23.86
C ARG A 30 2.50 10.03 -23.25
N SER A 31 2.95 8.95 -22.63
CA SER A 31 2.12 8.03 -21.87
C SER A 31 2.72 7.73 -20.52
N LYS A 32 1.93 7.12 -19.63
CA LYS A 32 2.40 6.67 -18.33
C LYS A 32 3.47 5.60 -18.48
N GLU A 33 3.31 4.69 -19.44
CA GLU A 33 4.29 3.64 -19.74
C GLU A 33 5.61 4.23 -20.23
N GLU A 34 5.56 5.25 -21.08
CA GLU A 34 6.76 5.99 -21.50
C GLU A 34 7.41 6.74 -20.31
N LEU A 35 6.61 7.32 -19.41
CA LEU A 35 7.13 7.98 -18.21
C LEU A 35 7.81 6.99 -17.27
N VAL A 36 7.21 5.82 -17.03
CA VAL A 36 7.80 4.74 -16.24
C VAL A 36 9.11 4.28 -16.89
N SER A 37 9.12 4.08 -18.21
CA SER A 37 10.35 3.74 -18.95
C SER A 37 11.46 4.77 -18.73
N VAL A 38 11.14 6.07 -18.77
CA VAL A 38 12.12 7.14 -18.51
C VAL A 38 12.66 7.08 -17.07
N ILE A 39 11.81 6.78 -16.09
CA ILE A 39 12.22 6.62 -14.69
C ILE A 39 13.11 5.37 -14.53
N THR A 40 12.75 4.26 -15.16
CA THR A 40 13.55 3.03 -15.16
C THR A 40 14.92 3.26 -15.82
N ASP A 41 14.98 3.98 -16.93
CA ASP A 41 16.24 4.36 -17.57
C ASP A 41 17.08 5.25 -16.65
N ALA A 42 16.46 6.16 -15.89
CA ALA A 42 17.16 7.00 -14.92
C ALA A 42 17.80 6.18 -13.78
N GLU A 43 17.11 5.15 -13.29
CA GLU A 43 17.66 4.19 -12.32
C GLU A 43 18.83 3.39 -12.92
N GLN A 44 18.67 2.85 -14.14
CA GLN A 44 19.71 2.06 -14.80
C GLN A 44 20.99 2.86 -15.12
N ASN A 45 20.85 4.19 -15.26
CA ASN A 45 21.96 5.11 -15.46
C ASN A 45 22.49 5.71 -14.15
N ASP A 46 22.10 5.17 -12.98
CA ASP A 46 22.50 5.60 -11.64
C ASP A 46 22.18 7.08 -11.34
N ILE A 47 21.17 7.66 -11.98
CA ILE A 47 20.70 9.04 -11.74
C ILE A 47 19.83 9.10 -10.48
N ILE A 48 19.05 8.06 -10.25
CA ILE A 48 18.22 7.85 -9.06
C ILE A 48 18.48 6.45 -8.52
N ASP A 49 18.30 6.27 -7.21
CA ASP A 49 18.36 4.96 -6.58
C ASP A 49 17.03 4.19 -6.75
N PRO A 50 17.03 2.86 -6.52
CA PRO A 50 15.83 2.03 -6.65
C PRO A 50 14.65 2.46 -5.77
N GLN A 51 14.92 2.93 -4.54
CA GLN A 51 13.88 3.38 -3.61
C GLN A 51 13.22 4.65 -4.12
N THR A 52 14.00 5.58 -4.69
CA THR A 52 13.46 6.77 -5.36
C THR A 52 12.56 6.40 -6.54
N ARG A 53 12.91 5.40 -7.33
CA ARG A 53 12.06 4.91 -8.42
C ARG A 53 10.74 4.34 -7.88
N GLU A 54 10.79 3.45 -6.89
CA GLU A 54 9.61 2.87 -6.24
C GLU A 54 8.67 3.97 -5.72
N MET A 55 9.25 5.01 -5.08
CA MET A 55 8.46 6.14 -4.61
C MET A 55 7.74 6.90 -5.72
N ILE A 56 8.41 7.13 -6.84
CA ILE A 56 7.80 7.82 -7.99
C ILE A 56 6.68 6.96 -8.58
N GLU A 57 6.90 5.65 -8.73
CA GLU A 57 5.89 4.71 -9.22
C GLU A 57 4.66 4.68 -8.28
N GLY A 58 4.87 4.67 -6.97
CA GLY A 58 3.81 4.74 -5.95
C GLY A 58 2.98 6.02 -6.05
N VAL A 59 3.62 7.19 -6.22
CA VAL A 59 2.92 8.46 -6.46
C VAL A 59 2.05 8.42 -7.71
N ILE A 60 2.55 7.82 -8.79
CA ILE A 60 1.79 7.66 -10.04
C ILE A 60 0.60 6.70 -9.81
N GLY A 61 0.79 5.63 -9.05
CA GLY A 61 -0.25 4.67 -8.68
C GLY A 61 -1.40 5.29 -7.91
N VAL A 62 -1.10 6.08 -6.86
CA VAL A 62 -2.10 6.77 -6.02
C VAL A 62 -3.08 7.64 -6.82
N ASN A 63 -2.65 8.18 -7.97
CA ASN A 63 -3.51 8.97 -8.84
C ASN A 63 -4.68 8.18 -9.45
N GLU A 64 -4.49 6.88 -9.70
CA GLU A 64 -5.45 6.02 -10.37
C GLU A 64 -6.35 5.24 -9.40
N MET A 65 -5.93 5.14 -8.15
CA MET A 65 -6.64 4.37 -7.12
C MET A 65 -7.85 5.10 -6.56
N ARG A 66 -8.80 4.30 -6.07
CA ARG A 66 -9.97 4.74 -5.30
C ARG A 66 -9.86 4.25 -3.86
N VAL A 67 -10.61 4.89 -2.97
CA VAL A 67 -10.62 4.56 -1.54
C VAL A 67 -10.94 3.09 -1.28
N ARG A 68 -11.88 2.51 -2.01
CA ARG A 68 -12.20 1.07 -1.90
C ARG A 68 -11.02 0.13 -2.19
N ASP A 69 -10.03 0.58 -2.95
CA ASP A 69 -8.88 -0.23 -3.35
C ASP A 69 -7.84 -0.32 -2.21
N ILE A 70 -7.94 0.56 -1.20
CA ILE A 70 -6.96 0.70 -0.10
C ILE A 70 -7.59 0.65 1.29
N MET A 71 -8.91 0.63 1.40
CA MET A 71 -9.59 0.67 2.69
C MET A 71 -9.40 -0.62 3.48
N ILE A 72 -9.32 -0.49 4.79
CA ILE A 72 -9.46 -1.61 5.72
C ILE A 72 -10.95 -2.02 5.75
N PRO A 73 -11.31 -3.24 5.30
CA PRO A 73 -12.71 -3.67 5.25
C PRO A 73 -13.37 -3.69 6.62
N ARG A 74 -14.70 -3.46 6.67
CA ARG A 74 -15.52 -3.47 7.90
C ARG A 74 -15.24 -4.64 8.83
N ALA A 75 -15.08 -5.83 8.27
CA ALA A 75 -14.84 -7.05 9.03
C ALA A 75 -13.51 -6.99 9.81
N GLN A 76 -12.50 -6.29 9.28
CA GLN A 76 -11.16 -6.16 9.83
C GLN A 76 -10.98 -4.92 10.71
N MET A 77 -11.96 -4.02 10.76
CA MET A 77 -11.90 -2.85 11.64
C MET A 77 -11.88 -3.27 13.11
N THR A 78 -10.87 -2.80 13.83
CA THR A 78 -10.81 -2.78 15.29
C THR A 78 -11.61 -1.59 15.82
N THR A 79 -12.72 -1.84 16.50
CA THR A 79 -13.67 -0.81 16.96
C THR A 79 -13.90 -0.89 18.47
N ILE A 80 -14.29 0.22 19.07
CA ILE A 80 -14.64 0.30 20.50
C ILE A 80 -16.14 0.56 20.63
N ASP A 81 -16.80 -0.16 21.53
CA ASP A 81 -18.21 0.09 21.86
C ASP A 81 -18.30 1.24 22.87
N VAL A 82 -19.17 2.22 22.58
CA VAL A 82 -19.33 3.45 23.36
C VAL A 82 -19.85 3.19 24.78
N GLU A 83 -20.55 2.07 25.00
CA GLU A 83 -21.13 1.70 26.28
C GLU A 83 -20.15 0.88 27.15
N LYS A 84 -19.00 0.47 26.59
CA LYS A 84 -17.95 -0.22 27.35
C LYS A 84 -17.13 0.73 28.21
N LYS A 85 -16.73 0.24 29.38
CA LYS A 85 -15.81 0.97 30.25
C LYS A 85 -14.38 0.88 29.73
N VAL A 86 -13.53 1.82 30.16
CA VAL A 86 -12.11 1.89 29.77
C VAL A 86 -11.40 0.57 30.02
N GLU A 87 -11.64 -0.05 31.17
CA GLU A 87 -10.96 -1.28 31.57
C GLU A 87 -11.27 -2.45 30.63
N GLU A 88 -12.40 -2.40 29.91
CA GLU A 88 -12.85 -3.45 29.01
C GLU A 88 -12.23 -3.34 27.61
N PHE A 89 -11.98 -2.12 27.12
CA PHE A 89 -11.40 -1.90 25.78
C PHE A 89 -9.91 -1.57 25.81
N LEU A 90 -9.34 -1.20 26.94
CA LEU A 90 -7.92 -0.88 27.05
C LEU A 90 -6.99 -2.04 26.67
N PRO A 91 -7.26 -3.32 27.04
CA PRO A 91 -6.44 -4.44 26.57
C PRO A 91 -6.40 -4.57 25.05
N LEU A 92 -7.56 -4.41 24.38
CA LEU A 92 -7.67 -4.42 22.92
C LEU A 92 -6.84 -3.29 22.29
N MET A 93 -6.87 -2.09 22.87
CA MET A 93 -6.08 -0.96 22.38
C MET A 93 -4.58 -1.19 22.51
N LEU A 94 -4.15 -1.83 23.61
CA LEU A 94 -2.74 -2.16 23.84
C LEU A 94 -2.26 -3.28 22.91
N GLU A 95 -3.09 -4.29 22.67
CA GLU A 95 -2.78 -5.41 21.76
C GLU A 95 -2.67 -4.96 20.30
N SER A 96 -3.62 -4.14 19.85
CA SER A 96 -3.63 -3.66 18.46
C SER A 96 -2.64 -2.53 18.18
N ALA A 97 -2.12 -1.86 19.22
CA ALA A 97 -1.18 -0.74 19.14
C ALA A 97 -1.60 0.42 18.20
N HIS A 98 -2.88 0.51 17.83
CA HIS A 98 -3.34 1.57 16.94
C HIS A 98 -3.44 2.93 17.65
N SER A 99 -3.21 4.00 16.91
CA SER A 99 -3.36 5.37 17.43
C SER A 99 -4.81 5.87 17.47
N ARG A 100 -5.70 5.28 16.67
CA ARG A 100 -7.07 5.73 16.45
C ARG A 100 -8.03 4.56 16.34
N PHE A 101 -9.21 4.72 16.93
CA PHE A 101 -10.24 3.68 16.96
C PHE A 101 -11.60 4.29 16.61
N PRO A 102 -12.33 3.76 15.61
CA PRO A 102 -13.74 4.06 15.44
C PRO A 102 -14.50 3.61 16.69
N VAL A 103 -15.36 4.49 17.19
CA VAL A 103 -16.25 4.20 18.32
C VAL A 103 -17.66 4.00 17.79
N ILE A 104 -18.27 2.89 18.17
CA ILE A 104 -19.57 2.41 17.69
C ILE A 104 -20.56 2.31 18.84
N SER A 105 -21.86 2.33 18.52
CA SER A 105 -22.93 2.10 19.50
C SER A 105 -23.59 0.72 19.32
N GLU A 106 -24.59 0.62 18.46
CA GLU A 106 -25.37 -0.63 18.29
C GLU A 106 -24.61 -1.69 17.49
N ASP A 107 -23.97 -1.26 16.40
CA ASP A 107 -23.21 -2.09 15.50
C ASP A 107 -22.17 -1.27 14.74
N LYS A 108 -21.41 -1.94 13.86
CA LYS A 108 -20.37 -1.31 13.02
C LYS A 108 -20.90 -0.31 11.99
N ASP A 109 -22.21 -0.22 11.75
CA ASP A 109 -22.80 0.79 10.86
C ASP A 109 -23.08 2.11 11.59
N HIS A 110 -23.12 2.10 12.93
CA HIS A 110 -23.37 3.28 13.76
C HIS A 110 -22.07 3.80 14.39
N ILE A 111 -21.35 4.65 13.65
CA ILE A 111 -20.12 5.31 14.15
C ILE A 111 -20.48 6.58 14.92
N GLU A 112 -20.20 6.61 16.22
CA GLU A 112 -20.36 7.77 17.10
C GLU A 112 -19.21 8.78 16.94
N GLY A 113 -18.02 8.29 16.57
CA GLY A 113 -16.85 9.14 16.36
C GLY A 113 -15.54 8.35 16.31
N ILE A 114 -14.42 9.05 16.48
CA ILE A 114 -13.08 8.48 16.51
C ILE A 114 -12.44 8.83 17.86
N LEU A 115 -11.99 7.80 18.57
CA LEU A 115 -11.15 7.93 19.75
C LEU A 115 -9.67 7.97 19.33
N LEU A 116 -8.93 8.94 19.85
CA LEU A 116 -7.46 8.93 19.77
C LEU A 116 -6.92 8.33 21.06
N ALA A 117 -6.04 7.32 20.94
CA ALA A 117 -5.49 6.63 22.11
C ALA A 117 -4.81 7.59 23.11
N LYS A 118 -4.08 8.58 22.58
CA LYS A 118 -3.42 9.62 23.40
C LYS A 118 -4.39 10.48 24.22
N ASP A 119 -5.65 10.62 23.80
CA ASP A 119 -6.63 11.47 24.51
C ASP A 119 -7.08 10.78 25.83
N LEU A 120 -6.83 9.46 25.99
CA LEU A 120 -6.99 8.75 27.27
C LEU A 120 -5.95 9.15 28.32
N LEU A 121 -4.77 9.63 27.91
CA LEU A 121 -3.71 10.03 28.85
C LEU A 121 -4.15 11.16 29.78
N ALA A 122 -5.07 12.01 29.33
CA ALA A 122 -5.63 13.09 30.15
C ALA A 122 -6.40 12.59 31.38
N PHE A 123 -6.89 11.34 31.36
CA PHE A 123 -7.63 10.71 32.45
C PHE A 123 -6.76 9.83 33.34
N ALA A 124 -5.67 9.29 32.79
CA ALA A 124 -4.73 8.46 33.55
C ALA A 124 -4.12 9.19 34.78
N PHE A 125 -4.02 10.52 34.72
CA PHE A 125 -3.43 11.35 35.78
C PHE A 125 -4.46 12.08 36.66
N ASN A 126 -5.77 11.86 36.46
CA ASN A 126 -6.80 12.66 37.14
C ASN A 126 -7.94 11.78 37.70
N ALA A 127 -7.68 11.14 38.84
CA ALA A 127 -8.56 10.18 39.49
C ALA A 127 -9.94 10.73 39.93
N GLU A 128 -10.10 12.07 39.97
CA GLU A 128 -11.35 12.72 40.37
C GLU A 128 -12.31 12.97 39.19
N LYS A 129 -11.86 12.78 37.94
CA LYS A 129 -12.70 13.03 36.77
C LYS A 129 -13.41 11.75 36.35
N GLU A 130 -14.73 11.74 36.42
CA GLU A 130 -15.56 10.65 35.91
C GLU A 130 -15.29 10.53 34.39
N PHE A 131 -14.81 9.36 33.96
CA PHE A 131 -14.49 9.12 32.56
C PHE A 131 -15.79 8.93 31.78
N ASN A 132 -15.99 9.76 30.75
CA ASN A 132 -17.02 9.56 29.76
C ASN A 132 -16.37 9.57 28.37
N LEU A 133 -16.47 8.45 27.66
CA LEU A 133 -15.87 8.28 26.34
C LEU A 133 -16.39 9.33 25.34
N LYS A 134 -17.68 9.70 25.44
CA LYS A 134 -18.33 10.68 24.55
C LYS A 134 -17.69 12.06 24.61
N ASP A 135 -17.05 12.43 25.73
CA ASP A 135 -16.44 13.75 25.92
C ASP A 135 -15.13 13.94 25.13
N ILE A 136 -14.51 12.84 24.68
CA ILE A 136 -13.25 12.84 23.94
C ILE A 136 -13.37 12.29 22.52
N LEU A 137 -14.58 11.94 22.08
CA LEU A 137 -14.79 11.54 20.70
C LEU A 137 -14.61 12.72 19.77
N ARG A 138 -13.85 12.48 18.71
CA ARG A 138 -13.75 13.42 17.58
C ARG A 138 -14.76 13.02 16.52
N PRO A 139 -15.32 13.99 15.77
CA PRO A 139 -16.21 13.69 14.66
C PRO A 139 -15.52 12.76 13.64
N ALA A 140 -16.22 11.72 13.21
CA ALA A 140 -15.75 10.86 12.12
C ALA A 140 -15.97 11.57 10.78
N VAL A 141 -14.94 11.59 9.93
CA VAL A 141 -15.07 12.06 8.54
C VAL A 141 -15.54 10.89 7.69
N ILE A 142 -16.62 11.09 6.94
CA ILE A 142 -17.20 10.07 6.07
C ILE A 142 -16.80 10.33 4.62
N VAL A 143 -16.38 9.28 3.91
CA VAL A 143 -16.00 9.36 2.50
C VAL A 143 -16.63 8.20 1.71
N PRO A 144 -17.01 8.42 0.44
CA PRO A 144 -17.54 7.33 -0.38
C PRO A 144 -16.40 6.44 -0.92
N GLU A 145 -16.68 5.16 -1.11
CA GLU A 145 -15.78 4.17 -1.74
C GLU A 145 -15.16 4.64 -3.06
N SER A 146 -15.94 5.38 -3.84
CA SER A 146 -15.56 5.84 -5.18
C SER A 146 -14.60 7.03 -5.20
N LYS A 147 -14.34 7.65 -4.05
CA LYS A 147 -13.43 8.81 -3.93
C LYS A 147 -12.02 8.44 -4.39
N ARG A 148 -11.33 9.35 -5.08
CA ARG A 148 -9.93 9.15 -5.50
C ARG A 148 -8.97 9.32 -4.32
N VAL A 149 -7.94 8.49 -4.26
CA VAL A 149 -6.98 8.48 -3.16
C VAL A 149 -6.15 9.76 -3.10
N ASP A 150 -5.69 10.29 -4.24
CA ASP A 150 -4.96 11.55 -4.31
C ASP A 150 -5.75 12.76 -3.75
N VAL A 151 -7.06 12.79 -3.98
CA VAL A 151 -7.97 13.79 -3.43
C VAL A 151 -8.09 13.62 -1.91
N LEU A 152 -8.25 12.39 -1.43
CA LEU A 152 -8.31 12.10 0.00
C LEU A 152 -7.00 12.46 0.71
N LEU A 153 -5.84 12.13 0.15
CA LEU A 153 -4.53 12.50 0.68
C LEU A 153 -4.39 14.01 0.85
N LYS A 154 -4.86 14.77 -0.15
CA LYS A 154 -4.87 16.23 -0.09
C LYS A 154 -5.77 16.73 1.04
N GLU A 155 -6.95 16.13 1.24
CA GLU A 155 -7.85 16.49 2.34
C GLU A 155 -7.26 16.17 3.71
N PHE A 156 -6.68 14.98 3.91
CA PHE A 156 -5.99 14.61 5.14
C PHE A 156 -4.93 15.67 5.52
N ARG A 157 -4.10 16.09 4.55
CA ARG A 157 -3.07 17.12 4.75
C ARG A 157 -3.64 18.50 5.07
N GLN A 158 -4.71 18.91 4.39
CA GLN A 158 -5.29 20.25 4.54
C GLN A 158 -6.13 20.40 5.81
N GLN A 159 -6.94 19.39 6.13
CA GLN A 159 -7.88 19.42 7.24
C GLN A 159 -7.31 18.80 8.52
N ARG A 160 -6.11 18.20 8.47
CA ARG A 160 -5.37 17.67 9.63
C ARG A 160 -6.11 16.55 10.38
N TYR A 161 -6.89 15.74 9.66
CA TYR A 161 -7.38 14.44 10.14
C TYR A 161 -6.64 13.31 9.40
N HIS A 162 -6.63 12.11 9.99
CA HIS A 162 -5.74 11.00 9.59
C HIS A 162 -6.51 9.67 9.42
N MET A 163 -7.82 9.66 9.68
CA MET A 163 -8.67 8.49 9.52
C MET A 163 -10.03 8.97 9.01
N ALA A 164 -10.58 8.23 8.04
CA ALA A 164 -11.94 8.43 7.54
C ALA A 164 -12.69 7.10 7.53
N ILE A 165 -13.99 7.16 7.73
CA ILE A 165 -14.89 6.01 7.59
C ILE A 165 -15.39 5.98 6.15
N VAL A 166 -15.30 4.81 5.54
CA VAL A 166 -15.71 4.57 4.17
C VAL A 166 -17.13 4.04 4.16
N VAL A 167 -17.99 4.63 3.31
CA VAL A 167 -19.38 4.21 3.15
C VAL A 167 -19.71 3.83 1.71
N ASP A 168 -20.66 2.91 1.59
CA ASP A 168 -21.26 2.51 0.32
C ASP A 168 -22.35 3.50 -0.14
N GLU A 169 -22.97 3.21 -1.29
CA GLU A 169 -24.03 4.04 -1.87
C GLU A 169 -25.34 4.04 -1.07
N TYR A 170 -25.51 3.09 -0.16
CA TYR A 170 -26.68 2.94 0.71
C TYR A 170 -26.46 3.58 2.08
N GLY A 171 -25.25 4.08 2.36
CA GLY A 171 -24.85 4.69 3.62
C GLY A 171 -24.37 3.69 4.67
N GLY A 172 -24.19 2.41 4.30
CA GLY A 172 -23.59 1.40 5.16
C GLY A 172 -22.08 1.61 5.27
N VAL A 173 -21.49 1.20 6.40
CA VAL A 173 -20.04 1.29 6.60
C VAL A 173 -19.36 0.17 5.84
N SER A 174 -18.53 0.52 4.87
CA SER A 174 -17.72 -0.44 4.09
C SER A 174 -16.38 -0.73 4.77
N GLY A 175 -15.85 0.23 5.53
CA GLY A 175 -14.52 0.13 6.12
C GLY A 175 -14.01 1.45 6.69
N LEU A 176 -12.70 1.54 6.85
CA LEU A 176 -12.00 2.78 7.17
C LEU A 176 -10.74 2.91 6.31
N VAL A 177 -10.20 4.12 6.23
CA VAL A 177 -8.94 4.40 5.53
C VAL A 177 -8.14 5.42 6.35
N THR A 178 -6.82 5.23 6.40
CA THR A 178 -5.91 6.10 7.12
C THR A 178 -4.99 6.88 6.18
N ILE A 179 -4.31 7.92 6.68
CA ILE A 179 -3.30 8.61 5.87
C ILE A 179 -2.06 7.73 5.72
N GLU A 180 -1.77 6.93 6.74
CA GLU A 180 -0.66 5.99 6.81
C GLU A 180 -0.76 4.97 5.66
N ASP A 181 -1.95 4.38 5.41
CA ASP A 181 -2.20 3.45 4.29
C ASP A 181 -1.86 4.07 2.92
N ILE A 182 -2.11 5.38 2.75
CA ILE A 182 -1.81 6.08 1.51
C ILE A 182 -0.30 6.35 1.38
N LEU A 183 0.35 6.68 2.49
CA LEU A 183 1.78 6.94 2.50
C LEU A 183 2.57 5.66 2.25
N GLU A 184 2.12 4.53 2.77
CA GLU A 184 2.72 3.21 2.54
C GLU A 184 2.74 2.83 1.05
N ILE A 185 1.69 3.17 0.29
CA ILE A 185 1.67 2.95 -1.17
C ILE A 185 2.75 3.77 -1.89
N ILE A 186 3.06 4.95 -1.36
CA ILE A 186 4.06 5.83 -1.96
C ILE A 186 5.46 5.45 -1.49
N VAL A 187 5.65 5.25 -0.19
CA VAL A 187 6.99 5.11 0.41
C VAL A 187 7.43 3.64 0.45
N GLY A 188 6.50 2.70 0.35
CA GLY A 188 6.69 1.31 0.71
C GLY A 188 6.56 1.11 2.22
N GLU A 189 6.84 -0.11 2.66
CA GLU A 189 6.99 -0.44 4.08
C GLU A 189 8.14 0.39 4.66
N ILE A 190 7.84 1.23 5.65
CA ILE A 190 8.86 1.96 6.41
C ILE A 190 9.24 1.08 7.59
N GLU A 191 10.47 0.57 7.63
CA GLU A 191 11.01 -0.14 8.79
C GLU A 191 10.87 0.76 10.03
N ASP A 192 10.18 0.27 11.06
CA ASP A 192 9.94 1.03 12.29
C ASP A 192 11.27 1.21 13.05
N GLU A 193 11.40 2.27 13.85
CA GLU A 193 12.57 2.50 14.69
C GLU A 193 12.77 1.40 15.76
N TYR A 194 11.73 0.58 15.98
CA TYR A 194 11.73 -0.60 16.84
C TYR A 194 11.96 -1.92 16.10
N ASP A 195 12.07 -1.91 14.76
CA ASP A 195 12.49 -3.06 13.96
C ASP A 195 14.01 -3.24 14.18
N THR A 196 14.34 -3.76 15.36
CA THR A 196 15.70 -4.14 15.70
C THR A 196 15.87 -5.58 15.23
N GLU A 197 16.91 -5.84 14.44
CA GLU A 197 17.31 -7.13 13.83
C GLU A 197 17.60 -8.28 14.84
N GLU A 198 17.01 -8.30 16.03
CA GLU A 198 17.49 -9.13 17.14
C GLU A 198 16.82 -10.49 17.34
N ASP A 199 15.72 -10.81 16.67
CA ASP A 199 15.16 -12.17 16.69
C ASP A 199 14.75 -12.54 15.26
N GLY A 200 15.31 -13.63 14.70
CA GLY A 200 15.07 -14.12 13.32
C GLY A 200 13.60 -14.40 12.92
N THR A 201 12.64 -13.97 13.74
CA THR A 201 11.20 -13.92 13.47
C THR A 201 10.78 -12.77 12.53
N ASP A 202 11.64 -11.80 12.25
CA ASP A 202 11.35 -10.67 11.36
C ASP A 202 11.30 -11.02 9.86
N ASP A 203 11.77 -12.22 9.53
CA ASP A 203 11.91 -12.73 8.18
C ASP A 203 10.57 -13.20 7.58
N ILE A 204 9.57 -13.48 8.43
CA ILE A 204 8.22 -13.95 8.03
C ILE A 204 7.16 -13.08 8.72
N ARG A 205 6.59 -12.12 7.99
CA ARG A 205 5.58 -11.19 8.49
C ARG A 205 4.18 -11.56 8.00
N PRO A 206 3.16 -11.74 8.87
CA PRO A 206 1.81 -12.03 8.42
C PRO A 206 1.16 -10.80 7.76
N LEU A 207 0.65 -10.96 6.54
CA LEU A 207 -0.17 -9.95 5.86
C LEU A 207 -1.67 -10.18 6.11
N ASN A 208 -2.08 -11.45 6.21
CA ASN A 208 -3.42 -11.87 6.63
C ASN A 208 -3.38 -13.34 7.12
N LYS A 209 -4.56 -13.95 7.34
CA LYS A 209 -4.70 -15.34 7.86
C LYS A 209 -4.01 -16.43 7.04
N SER A 210 -3.79 -16.24 5.75
CA SER A 210 -3.26 -17.26 4.85
C SER A 210 -2.18 -16.68 3.92
N THR A 211 -1.65 -15.51 4.24
CA THR A 211 -0.71 -14.80 3.38
C THR A 211 0.33 -14.08 4.21
N TYR A 212 1.58 -14.21 3.80
CA TYR A 212 2.75 -13.73 4.53
C TYR A 212 3.71 -13.02 3.58
N SER A 213 4.40 -12.00 4.08
CA SER A 213 5.54 -11.37 3.45
C SER A 213 6.80 -12.03 4.02
N VAL A 214 7.60 -12.65 3.15
CA VAL A 214 8.76 -13.44 3.54
C VAL A 214 10.00 -12.90 2.84
N LYS A 215 11.07 -12.62 3.59
CA LYS A 215 12.36 -12.24 3.00
C LYS A 215 12.92 -13.44 2.23
N ALA A 216 13.46 -13.23 1.04
CA ALA A 216 14.01 -14.32 0.24
C ALA A 216 15.22 -15.00 0.92
N LEU A 217 15.87 -14.31 1.86
CA LEU A 217 17.00 -14.83 2.65
C LEU A 217 16.57 -15.66 3.87
N THR A 218 15.27 -15.81 4.14
CA THR A 218 14.79 -16.66 5.23
C THR A 218 15.39 -18.06 5.10
N PRO A 219 16.09 -18.57 6.12
CA PRO A 219 16.62 -19.92 6.15
C PRO A 219 15.53 -20.97 5.91
N VAL A 220 15.87 -22.06 5.21
CA VAL A 220 14.88 -23.10 4.86
C VAL A 220 14.35 -23.82 6.10
N ASP A 221 15.19 -24.02 7.12
CA ASP A 221 14.82 -24.57 8.42
C ASP A 221 13.80 -23.68 9.14
N ASP A 222 14.06 -22.37 9.24
CA ASP A 222 13.12 -21.41 9.86
C ASP A 222 11.78 -21.36 9.11
N PHE A 223 11.83 -21.35 7.77
CA PHE A 223 10.63 -21.40 6.93
C PHE A 223 9.83 -22.69 7.16
N ASN A 224 10.52 -23.83 7.23
CA ASN A 224 9.89 -25.13 7.48
C ASN A 224 9.27 -25.22 8.87
N GLU A 225 9.93 -24.67 9.90
CA GLU A 225 9.38 -24.60 11.25
C GLU A 225 8.11 -23.76 11.28
N PHE A 226 8.13 -22.57 10.66
CA PHE A 226 7.00 -21.64 10.69
C PHE A 226 5.78 -22.14 9.89
N PHE A 227 5.99 -22.66 8.68
CA PHE A 227 4.91 -23.09 7.79
C PHE A 227 4.58 -24.59 7.87
N GLU A 228 5.25 -25.32 8.77
CA GLU A 228 5.16 -26.77 8.89
C GLU A 228 5.47 -27.52 7.57
N THR A 229 6.44 -27.02 6.80
CA THR A 229 6.84 -27.57 5.49
C THR A 229 8.06 -28.48 5.58
N LYS A 230 8.43 -29.08 4.44
CA LYS A 230 9.58 -30.01 4.32
C LYS A 230 10.44 -29.71 3.09
N PHE A 231 10.72 -28.43 2.86
CA PHE A 231 11.68 -28.03 1.83
C PHE A 231 13.08 -28.54 2.21
N SER A 232 13.87 -28.94 1.20
CA SER A 232 15.17 -29.58 1.42
C SER A 232 16.27 -28.54 1.62
N GLU A 233 16.90 -28.55 2.79
CA GLU A 233 18.10 -27.74 3.09
C GLU A 233 19.30 -28.11 2.20
N GLU A 234 19.34 -29.33 1.65
CA GLU A 234 20.41 -29.74 0.71
C GLU A 234 20.26 -29.07 -0.67
N GLU A 235 19.06 -28.55 -0.99
CA GLU A 235 18.79 -27.94 -2.28
C GLU A 235 19.13 -26.45 -2.34
N ALA A 236 18.93 -25.75 -1.21
CA ALA A 236 19.33 -24.36 -1.00
C ALA A 236 19.30 -24.03 0.49
N ASP A 237 20.13 -23.08 0.90
CA ASP A 237 20.18 -22.61 2.29
C ASP A 237 18.99 -21.71 2.66
N THR A 238 18.36 -21.04 1.66
CA THR A 238 17.28 -20.05 1.87
C THR A 238 16.06 -20.36 1.01
N ILE A 239 14.89 -19.89 1.44
CA ILE A 239 13.63 -20.09 0.70
C ILE A 239 13.68 -19.44 -0.69
N GLY A 240 14.36 -18.28 -0.81
CA GLY A 240 14.60 -17.64 -2.10
C GLY A 240 15.40 -18.53 -3.05
N GLY A 241 16.38 -19.29 -2.53
CA GLY A 241 17.12 -20.26 -3.32
C GLY A 241 16.24 -21.40 -3.83
N ILE A 242 15.33 -21.92 -3.00
CA ILE A 242 14.34 -22.94 -3.40
C ILE A 242 13.42 -22.40 -4.52
N VAL A 243 12.88 -21.19 -4.34
CA VAL A 243 12.00 -20.55 -5.32
C VAL A 243 12.73 -20.27 -6.63
N LEU A 244 13.95 -19.73 -6.57
CA LEU A 244 14.78 -19.47 -7.75
C LEU A 244 15.08 -20.75 -8.53
N LYS A 245 15.39 -21.84 -7.82
CA LYS A 245 15.64 -23.15 -8.42
C LYS A 245 14.38 -23.70 -9.09
N ALA A 246 13.21 -23.50 -8.50
CA ALA A 246 11.93 -23.91 -9.07
C ALA A 246 11.58 -23.13 -10.35
N PHE A 247 11.86 -21.82 -10.41
CA PHE A 247 11.74 -21.04 -11.64
C PHE A 247 12.78 -21.44 -12.70
N GLY A 248 13.99 -21.82 -12.28
CA GLY A 248 15.10 -22.18 -13.19
C GLY A 248 15.76 -20.99 -13.90
N HIS A 249 15.27 -19.78 -13.64
CA HIS A 249 15.83 -18.50 -14.06
C HIS A 249 15.50 -17.44 -13.00
N MET A 250 16.09 -16.25 -13.13
CA MET A 250 15.73 -15.11 -12.29
C MET A 250 14.30 -14.65 -12.63
N PRO A 251 13.33 -14.71 -11.70
CA PRO A 251 11.97 -14.24 -11.93
C PRO A 251 11.88 -12.71 -11.79
N GLU A 252 10.86 -12.11 -12.40
CA GLU A 252 10.54 -10.69 -12.26
C GLU A 252 9.49 -10.45 -11.17
N THR A 253 9.35 -9.19 -10.74
CA THR A 253 8.31 -8.81 -9.79
C THR A 253 6.92 -9.13 -10.34
N ASN A 254 6.08 -9.72 -9.49
CA ASN A 254 4.77 -10.31 -9.76
C ASN A 254 4.75 -11.70 -10.40
N ASP A 255 5.91 -12.30 -10.71
CA ASP A 255 5.93 -13.70 -11.12
C ASP A 255 5.49 -14.61 -9.97
N GLU A 256 4.77 -15.68 -10.32
CA GLU A 256 4.19 -16.62 -9.38
C GLU A 256 4.59 -18.05 -9.69
N ILE A 257 4.85 -18.82 -8.65
CA ILE A 257 5.11 -20.26 -8.74
C ILE A 257 4.50 -20.98 -7.55
N THR A 258 4.05 -22.22 -7.77
CA THR A 258 3.53 -23.08 -6.72
C THR A 258 4.49 -24.23 -6.49
N ILE A 259 4.90 -24.44 -5.25
CA ILE A 259 5.80 -25.53 -4.85
C ILE A 259 5.12 -26.30 -3.71
N GLY A 260 4.78 -27.57 -3.97
CA GLY A 260 3.87 -28.31 -3.10
C GLY A 260 2.48 -27.66 -3.10
N ASP A 261 1.98 -27.34 -1.91
CA ASP A 261 0.68 -26.69 -1.71
C ASP A 261 0.79 -25.18 -1.45
N ILE A 262 2.00 -24.61 -1.51
CA ILE A 262 2.26 -23.20 -1.20
C ILE A 262 2.49 -22.41 -2.49
N GLN A 263 1.80 -21.28 -2.61
CA GLN A 263 2.00 -20.33 -3.71
C GLN A 263 2.97 -19.23 -3.28
N PHE A 264 4.00 -19.02 -4.09
CA PHE A 264 4.99 -17.96 -3.94
C PHE A 264 4.78 -16.94 -5.03
N LYS A 265 4.73 -15.67 -4.67
CA LYS A 265 4.72 -14.53 -5.59
C LYS A 265 5.93 -13.67 -5.30
N VAL A 266 6.69 -13.32 -6.33
CA VAL A 266 7.82 -12.39 -6.20
C VAL A 266 7.26 -10.99 -5.99
N THR A 267 7.52 -10.39 -4.83
CA THR A 267 7.12 -9.00 -4.56
C THR A 267 8.27 -8.03 -4.75
N ASN A 268 9.51 -8.47 -4.55
CA ASN A 268 10.70 -7.69 -4.85
C ASN A 268 11.87 -8.59 -5.28
N SER A 269 12.57 -8.18 -6.33
CA SER A 269 13.71 -8.88 -6.92
C SER A 269 14.59 -7.89 -7.68
N ASP A 270 15.91 -8.03 -7.57
CA ASP A 270 16.86 -7.30 -8.41
C ASP A 270 17.42 -8.19 -9.55
N LYS A 271 18.35 -7.70 -10.36
CA LYS A 271 18.92 -8.47 -11.50
C LYS A 271 19.75 -9.70 -11.05
N ARG A 272 20.06 -9.85 -9.77
CA ARG A 272 21.00 -10.83 -9.22
C ARG A 272 20.40 -11.70 -8.13
N ARG A 273 19.39 -11.24 -7.40
CA ARG A 273 18.81 -11.95 -6.26
C ARG A 273 17.33 -11.65 -6.05
N LEU A 274 16.63 -12.66 -5.54
CA LEU A 274 15.31 -12.48 -4.95
C LEU A 274 15.45 -11.72 -3.63
N ILE A 275 14.53 -10.80 -3.36
CA ILE A 275 14.56 -9.96 -2.15
C ILE A 275 13.38 -10.30 -1.25
N GLN A 276 12.15 -10.28 -1.80
CA GLN A 276 10.92 -10.46 -1.03
C GLN A 276 9.93 -11.35 -1.79
N LEU A 277 9.23 -12.19 -1.04
CA LEU A 277 8.22 -13.12 -1.52
C LEU A 277 6.91 -12.88 -0.76
N LYS A 278 5.79 -12.93 -1.45
CA LYS A 278 4.48 -13.11 -0.86
C LYS A 278 4.13 -14.60 -0.91
N VAL A 279 3.92 -15.18 0.25
CA VAL A 279 3.68 -16.62 0.43
C VAL A 279 2.23 -16.81 0.81
N SER A 280 1.50 -17.60 0.03
CA SER A 280 0.09 -17.95 0.30
C SER A 280 -0.01 -19.44 0.60
N VAL A 281 -0.53 -19.74 1.79
CA VAL A 281 -0.74 -21.11 2.26
C VAL A 281 -2.21 -21.51 2.09
N PRO A 282 -2.53 -22.79 1.86
CA PRO A 282 -3.90 -23.26 1.85
C PRO A 282 -4.54 -22.97 3.21
N SER A 283 -5.71 -22.34 3.22
CA SER A 283 -6.50 -22.21 4.45
C SER A 283 -6.89 -23.60 4.94
N LEU A 284 -6.43 -23.97 6.14
CA LEU A 284 -6.99 -25.10 6.89
C LEU A 284 -8.47 -24.77 7.18
N GLU A 285 -9.40 -25.55 6.63
CA GLU A 285 -10.83 -25.50 7.00
C GLU A 285 -11.06 -25.88 8.47
#